data_AF-A0A977MSI0-F1
#
_entry.id   AF-A0A977MSI0-F1
#
_cell.length_a   1.000
_cell.length_b   1.000
_cell.length_c   1.000
_cell.angle_alpha   90.00
_cell.angle_beta   90.00
_cell.angle_gamma   90.00
#
_symmetry.space_group_name_H-M   'P 1'
#
loop_
_entity.id
_entity.type
_entity.pdbx_description
1 polymer ?
#
loop_
_entity_poly.entity_id
_entity_poly.type
_entity_poly.pdbx_seq_one_letter_code
_entity_poly.pdbx_strand_id
1 'polypeptide(L)' 'ACSSEVMMLRVSRRYDAPTDSVLFATNRAYTRENYSKAGMDYVIEDLLHFCRCLHAMSLDNVHYALLTAIVIFS' A
#
# COMPACT_ATOMS: atom_id res chain seq x y z
N ALA A 1 -4.28 -15.41 -8.54
CA ALA A 1 -3.21 -14.42 -8.73
C ALA A 1 -3.57 -13.06 -8.11
N CYS A 2 -4.84 -12.65 -8.11
CA CYS A 2 -5.27 -11.29 -7.74
C CYS A 2 -5.27 -10.96 -6.23
N SER A 3 -5.10 -11.94 -5.33
CA SER A 3 -5.20 -11.72 -3.88
C SER A 3 -4.11 -10.79 -3.34
N SER A 4 -2.89 -10.90 -3.88
CA SER A 4 -1.75 -10.07 -3.45
C SER A 4 -1.88 -8.63 -3.94
N GLU A 5 -2.40 -8.42 -5.15
CA GLU A 5 -2.59 -7.10 -5.76
C GLU A 5 -3.70 -6.31 -5.06
N VAL A 6 -4.84 -6.97 -4.77
CA VAL A 6 -5.93 -6.37 -3.99
C VAL A 6 -5.47 -6.02 -2.57
N MET A 7 -4.65 -6.88 -1.96
CA MET A 7 -4.05 -6.59 -0.65
C MET A 7 -3.16 -5.34 -0.70
N MET A 8 -2.34 -5.22 -1.74
CA MET A 8 -1.42 -4.09 -1.95
C MET A 8 -2.17 -2.76 -2.15
N LEU A 9 -3.26 -2.77 -2.93
CA LEU A 9 -4.14 -1.61 -3.13
C LEU A 9 -4.88 -1.18 -1.86
N ARG A 10 -5.26 -2.14 -1.01
CA ARG A 10 -5.90 -1.84 0.27
C ARG A 10 -4.92 -1.22 1.26
N VAL A 11 -3.67 -1.66 1.23
CA VAL A 11 -2.56 -1.12 2.02
C VAL A 11 -2.24 0.31 1.57
N SER A 12 -2.14 0.58 0.26
CA SER A 12 -1.84 1.93 -0.25
C SER A 12 -2.91 2.97 0.11
N ARG A 13 -4.19 2.61 0.19
CA ARG A 13 -5.26 3.50 0.70
C ARG A 13 -5.12 3.86 2.19
N ARG A 14 -4.36 3.07 2.95
CA ARG A 14 -4.09 3.29 4.38
C ARG A 14 -2.66 3.78 4.62
N TYR A 15 -1.97 4.19 3.55
CA TYR A 15 -0.67 4.81 3.64
C TYR A 15 -0.81 6.25 4.12
N ASP A 16 -0.07 6.58 5.18
CA ASP A 16 0.03 7.90 5.73
C ASP A 16 1.35 8.53 5.30
N ALA A 17 1.29 9.40 4.29
CA ALA A 17 2.42 10.12 3.73
C ALA A 17 3.27 10.90 4.76
N PRO A 18 2.70 11.62 5.76
CA PRO A 18 3.50 12.36 6.74
C PRO A 18 4.34 11.46 7.66
N THR A 19 3.89 10.23 7.91
CA THR A 19 4.56 9.31 8.85
C THR A 19 5.29 8.16 8.14
N ASP A 20 5.26 8.14 6.79
CA ASP A 20 5.77 7.07 5.93
C ASP A 20 5.38 5.66 6.44
N SER A 21 4.13 5.53 6.89
CA SER A 21 3.64 4.33 7.58
C SER A 21 2.34 3.82 6.99
N VAL A 22 2.12 2.52 7.07
CA VAL A 22 0.87 1.89 6.64
C VAL A 22 0.08 1.46 7.86
N LEU A 23 -1.18 1.87 7.94
CA LEU A 23 -2.11 1.38 8.94
C LEU A 23 -2.70 0.04 8.48
N PHE A 24 -2.32 -1.05 9.16
CA PHE A 24 -2.97 -2.35 8.94
C PHE A 24 -4.28 -2.46 9.71
N ALA A 25 -5.13 -3.43 9.34
CA ALA A 25 -6.43 -3.69 9.97
C ALA A 25 -6.35 -3.93 11.50
N THR A 26 -5.16 -4.23 12.02
CA THR A 26 -4.85 -4.33 13.45
C THR A 26 -4.68 -2.98 14.16
N ASN A 27 -4.96 -1.86 13.47
CA ASN A 27 -4.80 -0.49 13.96
C ASN A 27 -3.37 -0.17 14.43
N ARG A 28 -2.40 -0.97 13.99
CA ARG A 28 -0.98 -0.76 14.24
C ARG A 28 -0.39 -0.08 13.01
N ALA A 29 0.23 1.07 13.22
CA ALA A 29 1.08 1.68 12.23
C ALA A 29 2.32 0.82 12.08
N TYR A 30 2.49 0.21 10.92
CA TYR A 30 3.74 -0.47 10.58
C TYR A 30 4.63 0.53 9.86
N THR A 31 5.67 0.98 10.56
CA THR A 31 6.75 1.80 10.01
C THR A 31 7.80 0.91 9.34
N ARG A 32 8.67 1.52 8.52
CA ARG A 32 9.84 0.84 7.94
C ARG A 32 10.65 0.07 8.99
N GLU A 33 10.86 0.65 10.18
CA GLU A 33 11.58 -0.01 11.27
C GLU A 33 10.92 -1.30 11.76
N ASN A 34 9.59 -1.38 11.81
CA ASN A 34 8.90 -2.61 12.23
C ASN A 34 9.07 -3.73 11.19
N TYR A 35 9.10 -3.40 9.90
CA TYR A 35 9.37 -4.36 8.83
C TYR A 35 10.85 -4.75 8.76
N SER A 36 11.75 -3.79 9.00
CA SER A 36 13.20 -4.04 9.08
C SER A 36 13.54 -4.98 10.25
N LYS A 37 12.93 -4.78 11.43
CA LYS A 37 13.03 -5.70 12.57
C LYS A 37 12.50 -7.11 12.28
N ALA A 38 11.57 -7.24 11.34
CA ALA A 38 11.04 -8.53 10.90
C ALA A 38 11.87 -9.17 9.78
N GLY A 39 12.96 -8.54 9.32
CA GLY A 39 13.81 -9.03 8.22
C GLY A 39 13.18 -8.84 6.83
N MET A 40 12.14 -8.01 6.71
CA MET A 40 11.35 -7.79 5.49
C MET A 40 11.63 -6.42 4.87
N ASP A 41 12.84 -5.90 5.03
CA ASP A 41 13.23 -4.55 4.64
C ASP A 41 13.14 -4.34 3.10
N TYR A 42 13.45 -5.37 2.32
CA TYR A 42 13.39 -5.33 0.86
C TYR A 42 11.95 -5.19 0.33
N VAL A 43 10.98 -5.91 0.91
CA VAL A 43 9.58 -5.87 0.46
C VAL A 43 8.91 -4.55 0.84
N ILE A 44 9.23 -4.02 2.02
CA ILE A 44 8.59 -2.80 2.51
C ILE A 44 9.06 -1.58 1.73
N GLU A 45 10.31 -1.55 1.26
CA GLU A 45 10.81 -0.46 0.44
C GLU A 45 10.06 -0.36 -0.89
N ASP A 46 9.90 -1.49 -1.59
CA ASP A 46 9.11 -1.57 -2.83
C ASP A 46 7.64 -1.17 -2.59
N LEU A 47 7.04 -1.62 -1.48
CA LEU A 47 5.67 -1.29 -1.11
C LEU A 47 5.48 0.20 -0.81
N LEU A 48 6.38 0.79 -0.01
CA LEU A 48 6.34 2.21 0.31
C LEU A 48 6.64 3.06 -0.92
N HIS A 49 7.54 2.62 -1.80
CA HIS A 49 7.80 3.27 -3.08
C HIS A 49 6.55 3.28 -3.96
N PHE A 50 5.86 2.14 -4.09
CA PHE A 50 4.58 2.06 -4.78
C PHE A 50 3.55 3.02 -4.18
N CYS A 51 3.39 3.02 -2.85
CA CYS A 51 2.46 3.93 -2.16
C CYS A 51 2.81 5.41 -2.40
N ARG A 52 4.09 5.78 -2.38
CA ARG A 52 4.56 7.13 -2.70
C ARG A 52 4.25 7.53 -4.13
N CYS A 53 4.51 6.67 -5.11
CA CYS A 53 4.16 6.92 -6.52
C CYS A 53 2.65 7.11 -6.68
N LEU A 54 1.86 6.27 -6.02
CA LEU A 54 0.41 6.30 -6.09
C LEU A 54 -0.19 7.55 -5.39
N HIS A 55 0.45 8.00 -4.30
CA HIS A 55 0.12 9.27 -3.65
C HIS A 55 0.53 10.48 -4.49
N ALA A 56 1.71 10.45 -5.13
CA ALA A 56 2.16 11.51 -6.03
C ALA A 56 1.25 11.68 -7.26
N MET A 57 0.64 10.60 -7.73
CA MET A 57 -0.36 10.63 -8.81
C MET A 57 -1.70 11.27 -8.39
N SER A 58 -1.93 11.55 -7.10
CA SER A 58 -3.16 12.17 -6.58
C SER A 58 -4.44 11.51 -7.11
N LEU A 59 -4.49 10.17 -7.11
CA LEU A 59 -5.59 9.41 -7.69
C LEU A 59 -6.91 9.66 -6.96
N ASP A 60 -7.92 10.14 -7.69
CA ASP A 60 -9.28 10.23 -7.18
C ASP A 60 -9.90 8.86 -6.87
N ASN A 61 -10.97 8.87 -6.05
CA ASN A 61 -11.73 7.67 -5.70
C ASN A 61 -12.23 6.89 -6.93
N VAL A 62 -12.52 7.57 -8.05
CA VAL A 62 -12.93 6.94 -9.31
C VAL A 62 -11.79 6.12 -9.90
N HIS A 63 -10.57 6.66 -9.93
CA HIS A 63 -9.40 5.96 -10.45
C HIS A 63 -9.08 4.72 -9.60
N TYR A 64 -9.19 4.83 -8.27
CA TYR A 64 -9.04 3.67 -7.37
C TYR A 64 -10.10 2.59 -7.61
N ALA A 65 -11.36 2.99 -7.83
CA ALA A 65 -12.44 2.04 -8.13
C ALA A 65 -12.20 1.32 -9.46
N LEU A 66 -11.77 2.06 -10.49
CA LEU A 66 -11.45 1.50 -11.80
C LEU A 66 -10.25 0.54 -11.73
N LEU A 67 -9.17 0.93 -11.05
CA LEU A 67 -7.99 0.09 -10.88
C LEU A 67 -8.31 -1.20 -10.11
N THR A 68 -9.15 -1.10 -9.07
CA THR A 68 -9.63 -2.28 -8.32
C THR A 68 -10.47 -3.19 -9.21
N ALA A 69 -11.35 -2.63 -10.05
CA ALA A 69 -12.15 -3.41 -10.98
C ALA A 69 -11.25 -4.15 -11.99
N ILE A 70 -10.26 -3.48 -12.57
CA ILE A 70 -9.30 -4.10 -13.50
C ILE A 70 -8.58 -5.28 -12.82
N VAL A 71 -8.08 -5.10 -11.60
CA VAL A 71 -7.39 -6.17 -10.85
C VAL A 71 -8.30 -7.35 -10.52
N ILE A 72 -9.59 -7.12 -10.24
CA ILE A 72 -10.56 -8.19 -9.96
C ILE A 72 -10.91 -8.98 -11.23
N PHE A 73 -10.96 -8.32 -12.39
CA PHE A 73 -11.34 -8.93 -13.66
C PHE A 73 -10.16 -9.43 -14.50
N SER A 74 -8.93 -9.30 -14.00
CA SER A 74 -7.69 -9.79 -14.64
C SER A 74 -7.39 -11.26 -14.38
#